data_AF-A0A2V9A231-F1
#
_entry.id   AF-A0A2V9A231-F1
#
_cell.length_a   1.000
_cell.length_b   1.000
_cell.length_c   1.000
_cell.angle_alpha   90.00
_cell.angle_beta   90.00
_cell.angle_gamma   90.00
#
_symmetry.space_group_name_H-M   'P 1'
#
loop_
_entity.id
_entity.type
_entity.pdbx_description
1 polymer ?
#
loop_
_entity_poly.entity_id
_entity_poly.type
_entity_poly.pdbx_seq_one_letter_code
_entity_poly.pdbx_strand_id
1 'polypeptide(L)'
;MNKEAVGTLTGKYFHSVKSDRETIEWQGQFLGLASPGLYRVQLYEWINGTESEQRLVPATDMRYWKVYDAQEQMLDAYELYAKRRGSAPKVGV
;
A
#
# COMPACT_ATOMS: atom_id res chain seq x y z
N MET A 1 7.60 18.13 20.13
CA MET A 1 7.26 17.97 18.70
C MET A 1 8.43 17.25 18.07
N ASN A 2 8.34 15.93 17.91
CA ASN A 2 9.49 15.11 17.51
C ASN A 2 9.63 15.20 15.99
N LYS A 3 10.77 15.74 15.54
CA LYS A 3 11.10 16.00 14.13
C LYS A 3 11.39 14.73 13.30
N GLU A 4 11.20 13.53 13.85
CA GLU A 4 11.75 12.28 13.28
C GLU A 4 10.74 11.41 12.52
N ALA A 5 9.46 11.78 12.45
CA ALA A 5 8.46 10.99 11.70
C ALA A 5 8.26 11.44 10.25
N VAL A 6 8.83 12.59 9.86
CA VAL A 6 8.67 13.15 8.51
C VAL A 6 9.70 12.50 7.58
N GLY A 7 9.46 11.25 7.18
CA GLY A 7 10.27 10.52 6.19
C GLY A 7 10.20 9.00 6.26
N THR A 8 9.56 8.44 7.29
CA THR A 8 9.73 7.02 7.67
C THR A 8 9.12 6.00 6.69
N LEU A 9 8.20 6.42 5.81
CA LEU A 9 7.52 5.49 4.90
C LEU A 9 8.01 5.59 3.45
N THR A 10 8.79 6.60 3.07
CA THR A 10 9.26 6.76 1.69
C THR A 10 9.94 5.49 1.18
N GLY A 11 9.57 5.03 -0.01
CA GLY A 11 10.10 3.82 -0.63
C GLY A 11 9.43 2.53 -0.17
N LYS A 12 8.68 2.54 0.95
CA LYS A 12 7.93 1.37 1.42
C LYS A 12 6.71 1.11 0.54
N TYR A 13 6.29 -0.14 0.51
CA TYR A 13 5.10 -0.59 -0.21
C TYR A 13 3.92 -0.77 0.74
N PHE A 14 2.71 -0.80 0.22
CA PHE A 14 1.53 -0.96 1.05
C PHE A 14 0.38 -1.71 0.39
N HIS A 15 -0.48 -2.21 1.27
CA HIS A 15 -1.88 -2.51 0.97
C HIS A 15 -2.80 -1.64 1.83
N SER A 16 -3.71 -0.91 1.19
CA SER A 16 -4.84 -0.32 1.89
C SER A 16 -5.91 -1.38 2.14
N VAL A 17 -6.73 -1.17 3.17
CA VAL A 17 -7.83 -2.06 3.50
C VAL A 17 -9.11 -1.25 3.65
N LYS A 18 -10.23 -1.87 3.29
CA LYS A 18 -11.57 -1.29 3.50
C LYS A 18 -11.90 -1.18 4.99
N SER A 19 -13.08 -0.65 5.28
CA SER A 19 -13.60 -0.50 6.65
C SER A 19 -13.69 -1.82 7.44
N ASP A 20 -13.78 -2.96 6.75
CA ASP A 20 -13.74 -4.30 7.35
C ASP A 20 -12.34 -4.72 7.84
N ARG A 21 -11.30 -3.92 7.55
CA ARG A 21 -9.88 -4.14 7.91
C ARG A 21 -9.25 -5.40 7.32
N GLU A 22 -9.94 -6.08 6.41
CA GLU A 22 -9.50 -7.34 5.84
C GLU A 22 -9.43 -7.29 4.32
N THR A 23 -10.41 -6.66 3.69
CA THR A 23 -10.50 -6.59 2.23
C THR A 23 -9.52 -5.55 1.73
N ILE A 24 -8.53 -6.02 0.97
CA ILE A 24 -7.56 -5.14 0.33
C ILE A 24 -8.26 -4.30 -0.74
N GLU A 25 -7.94 -3.00 -0.79
CA GLU A 25 -8.54 -2.06 -1.73
C GLU A 25 -7.52 -1.48 -2.72
N TRP A 26 -6.40 -0.97 -2.23
CA TRP A 26 -5.30 -0.43 -3.03
C TRP A 26 -3.98 -1.12 -2.68
N GLN A 27 -3.09 -1.10 -3.66
CA GLN A 27 -1.68 -1.44 -3.50
C GLN A 27 -0.82 -0.33 -4.09
N GLY A 28 0.40 -0.19 -3.60
CA GLY A 28 1.29 0.84 -4.10
C GLY A 28 2.54 1.07 -3.28
N GLN A 29 3.18 2.22 -3.54
CA GLN A 29 4.40 2.65 -2.86
C GLN A 29 4.25 4.07 -2.31
N PHE A 30 4.85 4.33 -1.15
CA PHE A 30 4.99 5.65 -0.60
C PHE A 30 6.09 6.43 -1.33
N LEU A 31 5.73 7.57 -1.93
CA LEU A 31 6.69 8.50 -2.54
C LEU A 31 7.28 9.49 -1.50
N GLY A 32 6.62 9.63 -0.35
CA GLY A 32 7.09 10.41 0.80
C GLY A 32 6.02 11.34 1.35
N LEU A 33 6.40 12.26 2.25
CA LEU A 33 5.47 13.26 2.78
C LEU A 33 5.35 14.45 1.84
N ALA A 34 4.10 14.84 1.59
CA ALA A 34 3.78 16.09 0.91
C ALA A 34 3.73 17.26 1.92
N SER A 35 3.20 17.00 3.12
CA SER A 35 3.15 17.94 4.25
C SER A 35 2.98 17.15 5.57
N PRO A 36 3.12 17.77 6.75
CA PRO A 36 2.97 17.05 8.02
C PRO A 36 1.62 16.30 8.11
N GLY A 37 1.68 14.97 8.20
CA GLY A 37 0.49 14.12 8.25
C GLY A 37 -0.18 13.83 6.91
N LEU A 38 0.40 14.25 5.78
CA LEU A 38 -0.12 13.97 4.44
C LEU A 38 0.98 13.31 3.59
N TYR A 39 0.70 12.11 3.08
CA TYR A 39 1.64 11.34 2.28
C TYR A 39 1.25 11.35 0.82
N ARG A 40 2.26 11.42 -0.06
CA ARG A 40 2.11 11.14 -1.48
C ARG A 40 2.40 9.66 -1.70
N VAL A 41 1.49 8.98 -2.37
CA VAL A 41 1.61 7.57 -2.73
C VAL A 41 1.45 7.39 -4.23
N GLN A 42 2.15 6.42 -4.79
CA GLN A 42 1.93 5.88 -6.14
C GLN A 42 1.06 4.63 -5.99
N LEU A 43 -0.08 4.59 -6.69
CA LEU A 43 -0.92 3.40 -6.78
C LEU A 43 -0.46 2.50 -7.93
N TYR A 44 -0.61 1.19 -7.74
CA TYR A 44 -0.35 0.19 -8.77
C TYR A 44 -1.64 -0.54 -9.16
N GLU A 45 -1.81 -0.80 -10.44
CA GLU A 45 -2.92 -1.57 -10.99
C GLU A 45 -2.89 -3.02 -10.55
N TRP A 46 -4.07 -3.60 -10.30
CA TRP A 46 -4.20 -5.00 -9.87
C TRP A 46 -3.94 -6.01 -10.99
N ILE A 47 -4.15 -5.61 -12.25
CA ILE A 47 -4.10 -6.52 -13.39
C ILE A 47 -2.66 -6.87 -13.78
N ASN A 48 -1.77 -5.88 -13.74
CA ASN A 48 -0.41 -5.97 -14.28
C ASN A 48 0.65 -5.35 -13.36
N GLY A 49 0.26 -4.80 -12.20
CA GLY A 49 1.18 -4.16 -11.27
C GLY A 49 1.77 -2.83 -11.74
N THR A 50 1.31 -2.26 -12.87
CA THR A 50 1.87 -1.01 -13.39
C THR A 50 1.40 0.19 -12.58
N GLU A 51 2.22 1.23 -12.55
CA GLU A 51 1.85 2.52 -11.98
C GLU A 51 0.60 3.09 -12.66
N SER A 52 -0.38 3.51 -11.85
CA SER A 52 -1.60 4.13 -12.37
C SER A 52 -1.65 5.62 -12.08
N GLU A 53 -1.88 5.98 -10.82
CA GLU A 53 -2.04 7.36 -10.39
C GLU A 53 -1.37 7.61 -9.05
N GLN A 54 -1.14 8.89 -8.76
CA GLN A 54 -0.60 9.33 -7.48
C GLN A 54 -1.68 10.02 -6.65
N ARG A 55 -1.69 9.74 -5.36
CA ARG A 55 -2.67 10.30 -4.43
C ARG A 55 -2.00 10.94 -3.22
N LEU A 56 -2.67 11.95 -2.69
CA LEU A 56 -2.37 12.53 -1.38
C LEU A 56 -3.30 11.88 -0.35
N VAL A 57 -2.72 11.23 0.66
CA VAL A 57 -3.44 10.44 1.65
C VAL A 57 -3.10 10.93 3.05
N PRO A 58 -4.11 11.34 3.86
CA PRO A 58 -3.90 11.67 5.26
C PRO A 58 -3.39 10.47 6.06
N ALA A 59 -2.46 10.69 6.98
CA ALA A 59 -1.92 9.66 7.86
C ALA A 59 -2.99 8.98 8.72
N THR A 60 -4.08 9.70 9.03
CA THR A 60 -5.23 9.18 9.75
C THR A 60 -5.94 8.05 9.01
N ASP A 61 -5.94 8.09 7.68
CA ASP A 61 -6.68 7.16 6.83
C ASP A 61 -5.88 5.87 6.60
N MET A 62 -4.59 5.90 6.96
CA MET A 62 -3.65 4.80 6.76
C MET A 62 -3.51 3.89 7.98
N ARG A 63 -4.31 4.10 9.03
CA ARG A 63 -4.19 3.43 10.33
C ARG A 63 -4.14 1.90 10.27
N TYR A 64 -4.80 1.30 9.30
CA TYR A 64 -4.89 -0.15 9.12
C TYR A 64 -4.19 -0.66 7.88
N TRP A 65 -3.46 0.22 7.19
CA TRP A 65 -2.71 -0.19 6.01
C TRP A 65 -1.58 -1.12 6.43
N LYS A 66 -1.36 -2.14 5.62
CA LYS A 66 -0.20 -3.01 5.78
C LYS A 66 0.94 -2.36 5.03
N VAL A 67 2.09 -2.24 5.68
CA VAL A 67 3.28 -1.61 5.12
C VAL A 67 4.37 -2.65 5.02
N TYR A 68 5.11 -2.62 3.92
CA TYR A 68 6.12 -3.59 3.55
C TYR A 68 7.41 -2.86 3.18
N ASP A 69 8.56 -3.46 3.52
CA ASP A 69 9.85 -2.86 3.22
C ASP A 69 10.25 -3.04 1.75
N ALA A 70 9.73 -4.08 1.11
CA ALA A 70 10.04 -4.44 -0.27
C ALA A 70 8.78 -4.85 -1.06
N GLN A 71 8.84 -4.74 -2.39
CA GLN A 71 7.72 -5.06 -3.26
C GLN A 71 7.34 -6.54 -3.17
N GLU A 72 8.34 -7.40 -3.09
CA GLU A 72 8.19 -8.85 -3.00
C GLU A 72 7.36 -9.25 -1.77
N GLN A 73 7.59 -8.60 -0.63
CA GLN A 73 6.82 -8.85 0.59
C GLN A 73 5.33 -8.48 0.44
N MET A 74 5.05 -7.40 -0.30
CA MET A 74 3.68 -7.00 -0.62
C MET A 74 3.02 -8.05 -1.52
N LEU A 75 3.72 -8.51 -2.56
CA LEU A 75 3.23 -9.53 -3.49
C LEU A 75 2.95 -10.87 -2.77
N ASP A 76 3.89 -11.35 -1.95
CA ASP A 76 3.73 -12.55 -1.12
C ASP A 76 2.49 -12.44 -0.21
N ALA A 77 2.30 -11.27 0.41
CA ALA A 77 1.14 -11.03 1.26
C ALA A 77 -0.17 -11.05 0.47
N TYR A 78 -0.18 -10.56 -0.77
CA TYR A 78 -1.35 -10.63 -1.65
C TYR A 78 -1.64 -12.08 -2.06
N GLU A 79 -0.64 -12.88 -2.40
CA GLU A 79 -0.84 -14.29 -2.73
C GLU A 79 -1.50 -15.06 -1.57
N LEU A 80 -1.02 -14.84 -0.34
CA LEU A 80 -1.60 -15.44 0.86
C LEU A 80 -3.04 -14.98 1.09
N TYR A 81 -3.32 -13.69 0.87
CA TYR A 81 -4.67 -13.14 0.94
C TYR A 81 -5.60 -13.77 -0.10
N ALA A 82 -5.15 -13.87 -1.35
CA ALA A 82 -5.90 -14.43 -2.47
C ALA A 82 -6.27 -15.90 -2.22
N LYS A 83 -5.28 -16.71 -1.80
CA LYS A 83 -5.47 -18.12 -1.38
C LYS A 83 -6.55 -18.27 -0.31
N ARG A 84 -6.55 -17.39 0.72
CA ARG A 84 -7.55 -17.42 1.80
C ARG A 84 -8.95 -17.03 1.36
N ARG A 85 -9.08 -16.14 0.37
CA ARG A 85 -10.37 -15.66 -0.15
C ARG A 85 -10.95 -16.56 -1.25
N GLY A 86 -10.26 -17.65 -1.63
CA GLY A 86 -10.66 -18.49 -2.77
C GLY A 86 -10.50 -17.81 -4.12
N SER A 87 -9.83 -16.66 -4.15
CA SER A 87 -9.50 -15.92 -5.36
C SER A 87 -8.12 -16.38 -5.84
N ALA A 88 -8.03 -17.02 -7.00
CA ALA A 88 -6.71 -17.37 -7.56
C ALA A 88 -5.87 -16.09 -7.78
N PRO A 89 -4.57 -16.08 -7.44
CA PRO A 89 -3.70 -14.97 -7.78
C PRO A 89 -3.65 -14.83 -9.30
N LYS A 90 -4.13 -13.70 -9.82
CA LYS A 90 -3.96 -13.32 -11.23
C LYS A 90 -2.60 -12.63 -11.37
N VAL A 91 -1.52 -13.39 -11.28
CA VAL A 91 -0.20 -12.92 -11.72
C VAL A 91 0.03 -13.59 -13.07
N GLY A 92 -0.04 -12.78 -14.13
CA GLY A 92 0.26 -13.21 -15.49
C GLY A 92 1.74 -13.54 -15.65
N VAL A 93 1.98 -14.57 -16.47
CA VAL A 93 3.28 -15.07 -16.95
C VAL A 93 4.08 -13.99 -17.65
#